data_AF-A0A965R9Z0-F1
#
_entry.id   AF-A0A965R9Z0-F1
#
_cell.length_a   1.000
_cell.length_b   1.000
_cell.length_c   1.000
_cell.angle_alpha   90.00
_cell.angle_beta   90.00
_cell.angle_gamma   90.00
#
_symmetry.space_group_name_H-M   'P 1'
#
loop_
_entity.id
_entity.type
_entity.pdbx_description
1 polymer ?
#
loop_
_entity_poly.entity_id
_entity_poly.type
_entity_poly.pdbx_seq_one_letter_code
_entity_poly.pdbx_strand_id
1 'polypeptide(L)'
;EVGLDGLIKSLANYSKEPAFNTALANAVNKKANSNADLITLFTTEYKTLNPSGKLAPLFASRSNGKLKFDASDDAVTNYLREQATVAFNNTYKILSTRIDRFGLASPTINPDPTKGIINIELAGISDKERVRSYLQSTANLQFFEVYTFENKDFQNGILAADKAIEASLNGFTDSNAVATLKDTNILNSNKNPLLKTVQFTQPYQSKTGAYVYPGEIGYILKKDTAKLNQYLALAEVKNKFPSNLVFMYGKADEETTDAKAKEVLPLYAIKTLDNGLAELEGDHVANAAQDFDERGKVAIKMNMDKIGTSIWAKMTTRNVGKPIAIVLDNIVYSAPNVNDAITTGNSSISGNYSLKTAQDLAQILESGKLPAPAKIVADQQVGPTLGKA
;
A
#
# COMPACT_ATOMS: atom_id res chain seq x y z
N GLU A 1 12.87 -5.52 -13.39
CA GLU A 1 14.05 -4.84 -12.84
C GLU A 1 13.62 -3.81 -11.82
N VAL A 2 14.27 -3.81 -10.66
CA VAL A 2 14.06 -2.81 -9.61
C VAL A 2 14.81 -1.54 -10.01
N GLY A 3 14.12 -0.39 -10.12
CA GLY A 3 14.71 0.88 -10.55
C GLY A 3 15.73 1.48 -9.56
N LEU A 4 16.95 0.94 -9.54
CA LEU A 4 18.03 1.37 -8.63
C LEU A 4 18.55 2.79 -8.92
N ASP A 5 18.27 3.34 -10.10
CA ASP A 5 18.61 4.71 -10.47
C ASP A 5 17.83 5.74 -9.63
N GLY A 6 16.55 5.50 -9.41
CA GLY A 6 15.71 6.32 -8.53
C GLY A 6 16.18 6.26 -7.07
N LEU A 7 16.58 5.06 -6.62
CA LEU A 7 17.16 4.85 -5.29
C LEU A 7 18.42 5.71 -5.09
N ILE A 8 19.39 5.62 -6.01
CA ILE A 8 20.65 6.38 -5.92
C ILE A 8 20.37 7.89 -5.90
N LYS A 9 19.44 8.40 -6.72
CA LYS A 9 19.05 9.83 -6.70
C LYS A 9 18.49 10.28 -5.36
N SER A 10 17.56 9.51 -4.80
CA SER A 10 16.89 9.88 -3.54
C SER A 10 17.83 9.79 -2.34
N LEU A 11 18.71 8.77 -2.29
CA LEU A 11 19.77 8.68 -1.29
C LEU A 11 20.76 9.85 -1.38
N ALA A 12 21.00 10.37 -2.59
CA ALA A 12 21.79 11.57 -2.82
C ALA A 12 21.01 12.89 -2.59
N ASN A 13 19.81 12.83 -2.00
CA ASN A 13 18.90 13.96 -1.82
C ASN A 13 18.62 14.74 -3.12
N TYR A 14 18.49 14.03 -4.24
CA TYR A 14 18.32 14.61 -5.58
C TYR A 14 19.40 15.65 -5.90
N SER A 15 20.66 15.30 -5.64
CA SER A 15 21.82 16.16 -5.86
C SER A 15 21.76 16.87 -7.21
N LYS A 16 21.98 18.20 -7.18
CA LYS A 16 22.08 19.04 -8.38
C LYS A 16 23.48 19.04 -8.98
N GLU A 17 24.42 18.29 -8.41
CA GLU A 17 25.79 18.22 -8.92
C GLU A 17 25.78 17.67 -10.36
N PRO A 18 26.39 18.38 -11.34
CA PRO A 18 26.42 17.92 -12.72
C PRO A 18 27.13 16.57 -12.87
N ALA A 19 28.29 16.39 -12.23
CA ALA A 19 29.06 15.15 -12.30
C ALA A 19 28.28 13.95 -11.78
N PHE A 20 27.50 14.11 -10.70
CA PHE A 20 26.61 13.08 -10.17
C PHE A 20 25.54 12.67 -11.20
N ASN A 21 24.81 13.65 -11.72
CA ASN A 21 23.69 13.40 -12.64
C ASN A 21 24.17 12.78 -13.96
N THR A 22 25.28 13.27 -14.51
CA THR A 22 25.91 12.71 -15.72
C THR A 22 26.45 11.31 -15.45
N ALA A 23 27.13 11.07 -14.31
CA ALA A 23 27.62 9.74 -13.96
C ALA A 23 26.51 8.71 -13.88
N LEU A 24 25.39 9.06 -13.23
CA LEU A 24 24.26 8.17 -13.09
C LEU A 24 23.58 7.91 -14.44
N ALA A 25 23.39 8.92 -15.28
CA ALA A 25 22.82 8.75 -16.61
C ALA A 25 23.69 7.83 -17.48
N ASN A 26 25.01 8.03 -17.48
CA ASN A 26 25.96 7.19 -18.20
C ASN A 26 25.96 5.76 -17.66
N ALA A 27 25.90 5.57 -16.34
CA ALA A 27 25.81 4.25 -15.72
C ALA A 27 24.54 3.49 -16.10
N VAL A 28 23.39 4.17 -16.14
CA VAL A 28 22.12 3.59 -16.61
C VAL A 28 22.22 3.17 -18.09
N ASN A 29 22.79 4.01 -18.94
CA ASN A 29 23.00 3.69 -20.36
C ASN A 29 23.97 2.51 -20.56
N LYS A 30 25.03 2.43 -19.77
CA LYS A 30 26.00 1.31 -19.80
C LYS A 30 25.38 0.01 -19.30
N LYS A 31 24.52 0.06 -18.27
CA LYS A 31 23.85 -1.12 -17.71
C LYS A 31 22.96 -1.82 -18.73
N ALA A 32 22.33 -1.08 -19.64
CA ALA A 32 21.54 -1.66 -20.73
C ALA A 32 22.35 -2.59 -21.65
N ASN A 33 23.67 -2.45 -21.69
CA ASN A 33 24.59 -3.19 -22.57
C ASN A 33 25.65 -3.99 -21.78
N SER A 34 25.49 -4.14 -20.46
CA SER A 34 26.51 -4.73 -19.59
C SER A 34 25.90 -5.61 -18.50
N ASN A 35 26.61 -6.66 -18.11
CA ASN A 35 26.26 -7.48 -16.95
C ASN A 35 26.69 -6.87 -15.61
N ALA A 36 27.35 -5.69 -15.62
CA ALA A 36 27.79 -5.02 -14.40
C ALA A 36 26.61 -4.43 -13.61
N ASP A 37 26.74 -4.39 -12.28
CA ASP A 37 25.74 -3.77 -11.42
C ASP A 37 25.77 -2.23 -11.52
N LEU A 38 24.60 -1.61 -11.32
CA LEU A 38 24.43 -0.16 -11.52
C LEU A 38 25.32 0.66 -10.59
N ILE A 39 25.54 0.20 -9.35
CA ILE A 39 26.29 0.93 -8.34
C ILE A 39 27.77 0.95 -8.72
N THR A 40 28.33 -0.18 -9.15
CA THR A 40 29.71 -0.24 -9.66
C THR A 40 29.89 0.65 -10.90
N LEU A 41 28.95 0.61 -11.84
CA LEU A 41 28.98 1.49 -13.01
C LEU A 41 28.91 2.97 -12.62
N PHE A 42 28.01 3.34 -11.72
CA PHE A 42 27.84 4.70 -11.23
C PHE A 42 29.08 5.23 -10.51
N THR A 43 29.62 4.47 -9.56
CA THR A 43 30.79 4.87 -8.77
C THR A 43 32.03 5.03 -9.65
N THR A 44 32.24 4.13 -10.61
CA THR A 44 33.32 4.21 -11.61
C THR A 44 33.17 5.45 -12.50
N GLU A 45 31.97 5.70 -13.00
CA GLU A 45 31.71 6.85 -13.88
C GLU A 45 31.86 8.17 -13.14
N TYR A 46 31.37 8.24 -11.88
CA TYR A 46 31.52 9.42 -11.04
C TYR A 46 32.99 9.75 -10.82
N LYS A 47 33.83 8.75 -10.55
CA LYS A 47 35.29 8.94 -10.42
C LYS A 47 35.98 9.32 -11.72
N THR A 48 35.45 8.89 -12.86
CA THR A 48 35.95 9.31 -14.17
C THR A 48 35.65 10.79 -14.43
N LEU A 49 34.45 11.24 -14.08
CA LEU A 49 33.98 12.62 -14.29
C LEU A 49 34.48 13.59 -13.21
N ASN A 50 34.75 13.10 -12.00
CA ASN A 50 35.23 13.90 -10.87
C ASN A 50 36.31 13.13 -10.06
N PRO A 51 37.57 13.08 -10.56
CA PRO A 51 38.64 12.28 -9.93
C PRO A 51 38.97 12.68 -8.49
N SER A 52 38.84 13.97 -8.15
CA SER A 52 39.07 14.50 -6.80
C SER A 52 37.81 14.56 -5.93
N GLY A 53 36.63 14.32 -6.52
CA GLY A 53 35.35 14.33 -5.82
C GLY A 53 35.19 13.15 -4.87
N LYS A 54 34.59 13.38 -3.70
CA LYS A 54 34.23 12.32 -2.74
C LYS A 54 32.74 12.02 -2.85
N LEU A 55 32.36 10.75 -2.80
CA LEU A 55 30.95 10.35 -2.82
C LEU A 55 30.26 10.65 -1.48
N ALA A 56 30.97 10.54 -0.36
CA ALA A 56 30.38 10.59 0.98
C ALA A 56 29.52 11.84 1.26
N PRO A 57 29.92 13.08 0.88
CA PRO A 57 29.09 14.26 1.08
C PRO A 57 27.71 14.21 0.39
N LEU A 58 27.59 13.47 -0.72
CA LEU A 58 26.33 13.34 -1.46
C LEU A 58 25.31 12.50 -0.70
N PHE A 59 25.76 11.48 0.03
CA PHE A 59 24.89 10.48 0.64
C PHE A 59 24.81 10.58 2.17
N ALA A 60 25.80 11.19 2.83
CA ALA A 60 25.88 11.25 4.29
C ALA A 60 24.64 11.89 4.93
N SER A 61 24.10 12.96 4.33
CA SER A 61 22.93 13.70 4.85
C SER A 61 21.66 12.86 4.97
N ARG A 62 21.45 11.88 4.08
CA ARG A 62 20.27 10.99 4.06
C ARG A 62 20.57 9.59 4.62
N SER A 63 21.80 9.35 5.05
CA SER A 63 22.23 8.04 5.57
C SER A 63 21.71 7.71 6.97
N ASN A 64 21.03 8.65 7.64
CA ASN A 64 20.58 8.53 9.02
C ASN A 64 21.73 8.13 9.98
N GLY A 65 22.90 8.74 9.80
CA GLY A 65 24.10 8.48 10.61
C GLY A 65 24.91 7.25 10.21
N LYS A 66 24.46 6.46 9.21
CA LYS A 66 25.20 5.28 8.73
C LYS A 66 26.45 5.63 7.92
N LEU A 67 26.50 6.82 7.31
CA LEU A 67 27.68 7.35 6.63
C LEU A 67 28.12 8.68 7.26
N LYS A 68 29.43 8.80 7.51
CA LYS A 68 30.06 10.08 7.86
C LYS A 68 30.38 10.88 6.59
N PHE A 69 30.45 12.20 6.69
CA PHE A 69 30.79 13.09 5.55
C PHE A 69 32.20 12.88 4.99
N ASP A 70 33.09 12.29 5.77
CA ASP A 70 34.48 11.99 5.41
C ASP A 70 34.71 10.50 5.08
N ALA A 71 33.65 9.69 5.00
CA ALA A 71 33.73 8.27 4.70
C ALA A 71 34.43 7.99 3.35
N SER A 72 35.07 6.82 3.24
CA SER A 72 35.69 6.38 2.00
C SER A 72 34.65 6.07 0.93
N ASP A 73 35.03 6.13 -0.34
CA ASP A 73 34.13 5.79 -1.44
C ASP A 73 33.71 4.32 -1.41
N ASP A 74 34.57 3.43 -0.87
CA ASP A 74 34.20 2.02 -0.63
C ASP A 74 33.10 1.89 0.42
N ALA A 75 33.17 2.66 1.51
CA ALA A 75 32.13 2.67 2.54
C ALA A 75 30.80 3.17 1.97
N VAL A 76 30.84 4.20 1.12
CA VAL A 76 29.64 4.68 0.41
C VAL A 76 29.11 3.61 -0.55
N THR A 77 29.97 2.95 -1.31
CA THR A 77 29.60 1.88 -2.24
C THR A 77 28.91 0.73 -1.51
N ASN A 78 29.45 0.32 -0.35
CA ASN A 78 28.84 -0.73 0.48
C ASN A 78 27.48 -0.29 1.03
N TYR A 79 27.37 0.94 1.54
CA TYR A 79 26.09 1.51 1.97
C TYR A 79 25.04 1.50 0.85
N LEU A 80 25.41 1.93 -0.36
CA LEU A 80 24.50 1.91 -1.51
C LEU A 80 24.06 0.49 -1.86
N ARG A 81 24.96 -0.50 -1.77
CA ARG A 81 24.62 -1.91 -2.00
C ARG A 81 23.67 -2.46 -0.95
N GLU A 82 23.90 -2.15 0.33
CA GLU A 82 22.97 -2.52 1.41
C GLU A 82 21.58 -1.93 1.18
N GLN A 83 21.50 -0.63 0.84
CA GLN A 83 20.22 0.02 0.54
C GLN A 83 19.55 -0.57 -0.71
N ALA A 84 20.34 -0.94 -1.72
CA ALA A 84 19.81 -1.60 -2.92
C ALA A 84 19.28 -3.00 -2.62
N THR A 85 19.95 -3.80 -1.79
CA THR A 85 19.45 -5.10 -1.33
C THR A 85 18.16 -4.95 -0.53
N VAL A 86 18.09 -3.96 0.37
CA VAL A 86 16.86 -3.67 1.13
C VAL A 86 15.71 -3.29 0.19
N ALA A 87 15.94 -2.34 -0.73
CA ALA A 87 14.93 -1.92 -1.70
C ALA A 87 14.47 -3.09 -2.58
N PHE A 88 15.41 -3.91 -3.07
CA PHE A 88 15.12 -5.09 -3.87
C PHE A 88 14.25 -6.11 -3.11
N ASN A 89 14.62 -6.44 -1.88
CA ASN A 89 13.88 -7.41 -1.06
C ASN A 89 12.47 -6.90 -0.73
N ASN A 90 12.31 -5.60 -0.49
CA ASN A 90 11.01 -5.00 -0.29
C ASN A 90 10.14 -5.09 -1.55
N THR A 91 10.69 -4.74 -2.71
CA THR A 91 10.01 -4.91 -3.99
C THR A 91 9.63 -6.37 -4.24
N TYR A 92 10.50 -7.33 -3.92
CA TYR A 92 10.19 -8.76 -4.00
C TYR A 92 9.03 -9.17 -3.09
N LYS A 93 9.04 -8.79 -1.81
CA LYS A 93 7.95 -9.07 -0.86
C LYS A 93 6.61 -8.54 -1.37
N ILE A 94 6.61 -7.30 -1.89
CA ILE A 94 5.43 -6.65 -2.45
C ILE A 94 4.91 -7.43 -3.66
N LEU A 95 5.78 -7.75 -4.62
CA LEU A 95 5.41 -8.50 -5.82
C LEU A 95 4.88 -9.90 -5.48
N SER A 96 5.53 -10.60 -4.55
CA SER A 96 5.08 -11.91 -4.07
C SER A 96 3.67 -11.84 -3.50
N THR A 97 3.42 -10.88 -2.61
CA THR A 97 2.10 -10.66 -2.00
C THR A 97 1.04 -10.33 -3.04
N ARG A 98 1.39 -9.56 -4.07
CA ARG A 98 0.47 -9.21 -5.17
C ARG A 98 0.11 -10.41 -6.03
N ILE A 99 1.10 -11.25 -6.34
CA ILE A 99 0.92 -12.45 -7.17
C ILE A 99 0.05 -13.49 -6.46
N ASP A 100 0.30 -13.75 -5.17
CA ASP A 100 -0.50 -14.67 -4.35
C ASP A 100 -1.98 -14.26 -4.33
N ARG A 101 -2.25 -12.95 -4.29
CA ARG A 101 -3.61 -12.39 -4.26
C ARG A 101 -4.33 -12.41 -5.60
N PHE A 102 -3.62 -12.61 -6.71
CA PHE A 102 -4.25 -12.77 -8.02
C PHE A 102 -4.93 -14.15 -8.16
N GLY A 103 -4.78 -15.05 -7.17
CA GLY A 103 -5.45 -16.34 -7.13
C GLY A 103 -4.93 -17.32 -8.18
N LEU A 104 -3.69 -17.14 -8.62
CA LEU A 104 -3.05 -17.99 -9.62
C LEU A 104 -2.67 -19.32 -8.97
N ALA A 105 -2.97 -20.43 -9.66
CA ALA A 105 -2.87 -21.75 -9.06
C ALA A 105 -1.43 -22.18 -8.74
N SER A 106 -0.41 -21.58 -9.35
CA SER A 106 1.01 -21.93 -9.15
C SER A 106 1.94 -20.86 -9.75
N PRO A 107 2.16 -19.71 -9.08
CA PRO A 107 3.16 -18.75 -9.52
C PRO A 107 4.58 -19.19 -9.13
N THR A 108 5.55 -19.05 -10.03
CA THR A 108 6.97 -19.21 -9.71
C THR A 108 7.63 -17.83 -9.66
N ILE A 109 8.27 -17.48 -8.55
CA ILE A 109 8.92 -16.17 -8.36
C ILE A 109 10.38 -16.40 -7.98
N ASN A 110 11.29 -16.06 -8.90
CA ASN A 110 12.73 -16.27 -8.75
C ASN A 110 13.46 -14.91 -8.68
N PRO A 111 13.81 -14.42 -7.49
CA PRO A 111 14.60 -13.19 -7.35
C PRO A 111 16.07 -13.41 -7.75
N ASP A 112 16.64 -12.46 -8.50
CA ASP A 112 18.07 -12.33 -8.78
C ASP A 112 18.55 -10.96 -8.27
N PRO A 113 18.99 -10.87 -7.00
CA PRO A 113 19.45 -9.61 -6.41
C PRO A 113 20.71 -9.06 -7.08
N THR A 114 21.55 -9.93 -7.64
CA THR A 114 22.81 -9.52 -8.29
C THR A 114 22.54 -8.74 -9.58
N LYS A 115 21.50 -9.15 -10.33
CA LYS A 115 21.06 -8.44 -11.53
C LYS A 115 20.01 -7.36 -11.25
N GLY A 116 19.40 -7.37 -10.06
CA GLY A 116 18.27 -6.50 -9.72
C GLY A 116 16.98 -6.90 -10.46
N ILE A 117 16.86 -8.17 -10.83
CA ILE A 117 15.74 -8.71 -11.62
C ILE A 117 14.93 -9.68 -10.75
N ILE A 118 13.62 -9.69 -10.91
CA ILE A 118 12.73 -10.67 -10.29
C ILE A 118 12.00 -11.36 -11.44
N ASN A 119 12.28 -12.64 -11.66
CA ASN A 119 11.63 -13.44 -12.70
C ASN A 119 10.32 -13.98 -12.14
N ILE A 120 9.24 -13.79 -12.89
CA ILE A 120 7.89 -14.13 -12.47
C ILE A 120 7.26 -14.96 -13.58
N GLU A 121 6.88 -16.19 -13.27
CA GLU A 121 6.17 -17.11 -14.16
C GLU A 121 4.76 -17.35 -13.62
N LEU A 122 3.76 -17.06 -14.44
CA LEU A 122 2.36 -17.08 -14.03
C LEU A 122 1.56 -17.95 -15.00
N ALA A 123 0.96 -19.03 -14.50
CA ALA A 123 0.11 -19.92 -15.29
C ALA A 123 -1.36 -19.46 -15.27
N GLY A 124 -2.07 -19.62 -16.40
CA GLY A 124 -3.53 -19.45 -16.46
C GLY A 124 -4.04 -18.01 -16.43
N ILE A 125 -3.22 -17.01 -16.80
CA ILE A 125 -3.68 -15.60 -16.86
C ILE A 125 -4.59 -15.38 -18.07
N SER A 126 -5.82 -14.94 -17.82
CA SER A 126 -6.77 -14.49 -18.84
C SER A 126 -6.61 -13.01 -19.21
N ASP A 127 -6.21 -12.15 -18.27
CA ASP A 127 -6.06 -10.70 -18.46
C ASP A 127 -4.65 -10.23 -18.09
N LYS A 128 -3.76 -10.21 -19.08
CA LYS A 128 -2.33 -9.88 -18.91
C LYS A 128 -2.08 -8.42 -18.56
N GLU A 129 -2.81 -7.50 -19.18
CA GLU A 129 -2.60 -6.07 -18.98
C GLU A 129 -3.00 -5.65 -17.57
N ARG A 130 -4.04 -6.27 -17.01
CA ARG A 130 -4.42 -6.08 -15.62
C ARG A 130 -3.36 -6.60 -14.64
N VAL A 131 -2.80 -7.79 -14.88
CA VAL A 131 -1.69 -8.33 -14.06
C VAL A 131 -0.49 -7.41 -14.15
N ARG A 132 -0.13 -6.95 -15.35
CA ARG A 132 0.99 -6.04 -15.59
C ARG A 132 0.83 -4.73 -14.81
N SER A 133 -0.31 -4.07 -14.95
CA SER A 133 -0.62 -2.83 -14.22
C SER A 133 -0.52 -3.03 -12.71
N TYR A 134 -1.03 -4.16 -12.22
CA TYR A 134 -1.01 -4.48 -10.80
C TYR A 134 0.42 -4.71 -10.25
N LEU A 135 1.26 -5.43 -11.00
CA LEU A 135 2.66 -5.70 -10.61
C LEU A 135 3.58 -4.48 -10.73
N GLN A 136 3.29 -3.53 -11.63
CA GLN A 136 4.14 -2.36 -11.85
C GLN A 136 3.85 -1.17 -10.93
N SER A 137 2.72 -1.17 -10.21
CA SER A 137 2.37 -0.05 -9.31
C SER A 137 3.43 0.13 -8.20
N THR A 138 3.82 1.36 -7.90
CA THR A 138 4.76 1.68 -6.80
C THR A 138 4.11 1.45 -5.44
N ALA A 139 4.89 1.01 -4.44
CA ALA A 139 4.41 0.87 -3.07
C ALA A 139 4.03 2.24 -2.49
N ASN A 140 2.77 2.65 -2.68
CA ASN A 140 2.33 4.00 -2.32
C ASN A 140 1.79 3.99 -0.90
N LEU A 141 2.59 4.47 0.04
CA LEU A 141 2.11 4.78 1.38
C LEU A 141 1.24 6.02 1.32
N GLN A 142 0.03 5.92 1.86
CA GLN A 142 -0.97 6.97 1.83
C GLN A 142 -1.73 7.00 3.15
N PHE A 143 -2.12 8.19 3.58
CA PHE A 143 -2.94 8.40 4.76
C PHE A 143 -4.28 8.98 4.33
N PHE A 144 -5.36 8.38 4.83
CA PHE A 144 -6.71 8.79 4.50
C PHE A 144 -7.57 8.95 5.74
N GLU A 145 -8.44 9.94 5.72
CA GLU A 145 -9.61 9.93 6.59
C GLU A 145 -10.57 8.80 6.17
N VAL A 146 -11.38 8.31 7.09
CA VAL A 146 -12.36 7.25 6.79
C VAL A 146 -13.78 7.69 7.10
N TYR A 147 -14.73 7.09 6.39
CA TYR A 147 -16.13 7.06 6.79
C TYR A 147 -16.32 5.98 7.85
N THR A 148 -16.93 6.36 8.96
CA THR A 148 -17.35 5.42 10.01
C THR A 148 -18.88 5.42 10.10
N PHE A 149 -19.42 4.47 10.86
CA PHE A 149 -20.85 4.46 11.18
C PHE A 149 -21.32 5.61 12.08
N GLU A 150 -20.46 6.57 12.42
CA GLU A 150 -20.90 7.85 12.98
C GLU A 150 -21.66 8.67 11.90
N ASN A 151 -21.29 8.53 10.63
CA ASN A 151 -21.86 9.30 9.53
C ASN A 151 -23.21 8.73 9.07
N LYS A 152 -24.29 9.51 9.21
CA LYS A 152 -25.66 9.09 8.86
C LYS A 152 -25.89 8.93 7.37
N ASP A 153 -25.28 9.77 6.53
CA ASP A 153 -25.43 9.67 5.07
C ASP A 153 -24.78 8.39 4.55
N PHE A 154 -23.63 8.02 5.11
CA PHE A 154 -22.97 6.75 4.84
C PHE A 154 -23.83 5.56 5.28
N GLN A 155 -24.43 5.59 6.48
CA GLN A 155 -25.37 4.56 6.94
C GLN A 155 -26.55 4.39 5.96
N ASN A 156 -27.18 5.50 5.58
CA ASN A 156 -28.29 5.50 4.63
C ASN A 156 -27.86 4.99 3.25
N GLY A 157 -26.65 5.33 2.82
CA GLY A 157 -26.03 4.85 1.59
C GLY A 157 -25.89 3.32 1.55
N ILE A 158 -25.46 2.70 2.66
CA ILE A 158 -25.37 1.23 2.77
C ILE A 158 -26.75 0.57 2.60
N LEU A 159 -27.78 1.10 3.27
CA LEU A 159 -29.15 0.56 3.15
C LEU A 159 -29.72 0.74 1.73
N ALA A 160 -29.49 1.90 1.12
CA ALA A 160 -29.93 2.16 -0.25
C ALA A 160 -29.16 1.32 -1.29
N ALA A 161 -27.86 1.11 -1.08
CA ALA A 161 -27.03 0.24 -1.91
C ALA A 161 -27.50 -1.22 -1.84
N ASP A 162 -27.77 -1.72 -0.64
CA ASP A 162 -28.32 -3.08 -0.45
C ASP A 162 -29.63 -3.29 -1.23
N LYS A 163 -30.53 -2.29 -1.21
CA LYS A 163 -31.77 -2.31 -2.01
C LYS A 163 -31.56 -2.16 -3.51
N ALA A 164 -30.57 -1.38 -3.95
CA ALA A 164 -30.23 -1.28 -5.36
C ALA A 164 -29.68 -2.62 -5.90
N ILE A 165 -28.83 -3.29 -5.13
CA ILE A 165 -28.30 -4.62 -5.49
C ILE A 165 -29.43 -5.66 -5.51
N GLU A 166 -30.33 -5.63 -4.53
CA GLU A 166 -31.49 -6.53 -4.48
C GLU A 166 -32.34 -6.37 -5.76
N ALA A 167 -32.58 -5.15 -6.21
CA ALA A 167 -33.30 -4.88 -7.46
C ALA A 167 -32.57 -5.40 -8.69
N SER A 168 -31.27 -5.13 -8.78
CA SER A 168 -30.39 -5.55 -9.89
C SER A 168 -30.35 -7.09 -10.03
N LEU A 169 -30.23 -7.81 -8.90
CA LEU A 169 -30.27 -9.29 -8.87
C LEU A 169 -31.63 -9.86 -9.29
N ASN A 170 -32.70 -9.10 -9.11
CA ASN A 170 -34.05 -9.45 -9.52
C ASN A 170 -34.38 -8.98 -10.96
N GLY A 171 -33.40 -8.43 -11.69
CA GLY A 171 -33.58 -8.00 -13.08
C GLY A 171 -34.21 -6.62 -13.25
N PHE A 172 -34.21 -5.79 -12.21
CA PHE A 172 -34.77 -4.44 -12.25
C PHE A 172 -33.70 -3.36 -12.11
N THR A 173 -33.93 -2.25 -12.81
CA THR A 173 -33.12 -1.03 -12.69
C THR A 173 -33.66 -0.06 -11.62
N ASP A 174 -34.88 -0.29 -11.12
CA ASP A 174 -35.53 0.49 -10.06
C ASP A 174 -35.82 -0.37 -8.82
N SER A 175 -35.38 0.10 -7.65
CA SER A 175 -35.63 -0.52 -6.35
C SER A 175 -37.11 -0.71 -6.01
N ASN A 176 -38.00 0.08 -6.62
CA ASN A 176 -39.45 -0.02 -6.39
C ASN A 176 -40.14 -1.09 -7.25
N ALA A 177 -39.48 -1.63 -8.29
CA ALA A 177 -40.07 -2.59 -9.23
C ALA A 177 -40.05 -4.05 -8.74
N VAL A 178 -39.33 -4.34 -7.65
CA VAL A 178 -39.14 -5.69 -7.09
C VAL A 178 -40.47 -6.35 -6.69
N ALA A 179 -41.49 -5.55 -6.32
CA ALA A 179 -42.83 -6.02 -5.94
C ALA A 179 -43.63 -6.66 -7.10
N THR A 180 -43.16 -6.59 -8.34
CA THR A 180 -43.84 -7.14 -9.53
C THR A 180 -43.50 -8.61 -9.82
N LEU A 181 -42.46 -9.17 -9.17
CA LEU A 181 -42.15 -10.60 -9.28
C LEU A 181 -43.09 -11.44 -8.41
N LYS A 182 -43.65 -12.50 -9.00
CA LYS A 182 -44.50 -13.47 -8.28
C LYS A 182 -43.70 -14.61 -7.63
N ASP A 183 -42.48 -14.88 -8.09
CA ASP A 183 -41.65 -15.94 -7.52
C ASP A 183 -41.02 -15.51 -6.18
N THR A 184 -41.65 -15.96 -5.10
CA THR A 184 -41.27 -15.62 -3.73
C THR A 184 -39.93 -16.26 -3.31
N ASN A 185 -39.50 -17.34 -3.96
CA ASN A 185 -38.24 -18.02 -3.63
C ASN A 185 -37.03 -17.25 -4.16
N ILE A 186 -37.12 -16.74 -5.39
CA ILE A 186 -36.10 -15.89 -5.99
C ILE A 186 -35.96 -14.60 -5.18
N LEU A 187 -37.09 -13.96 -4.86
CA LEU A 187 -37.14 -12.75 -4.06
C LEU A 187 -36.47 -12.93 -2.68
N ASN A 188 -36.81 -13.99 -1.96
CA ASN A 188 -36.21 -14.24 -0.64
C ASN A 188 -34.72 -14.60 -0.69
N SER A 189 -34.28 -15.28 -1.76
CA SER A 189 -32.87 -15.59 -1.97
C SER A 189 -32.03 -14.32 -2.14
N ASN A 190 -32.55 -13.36 -2.89
CA ASN A 190 -31.87 -12.11 -3.23
C ASN A 190 -31.99 -10.99 -2.19
N LYS A 191 -32.85 -11.13 -1.17
CA LYS A 191 -32.99 -10.13 -0.09
C LYS A 191 -31.68 -9.83 0.61
N ASN A 192 -31.47 -8.56 0.91
CA ASN A 192 -30.36 -8.04 1.71
C ASN A 192 -28.97 -8.54 1.27
N PRO A 193 -28.64 -8.45 -0.04
CA PRO A 193 -27.46 -9.09 -0.59
C PRO A 193 -26.15 -8.53 -0.01
N LEU A 194 -26.09 -7.23 0.28
CA LEU A 194 -24.92 -6.60 0.86
C LEU A 194 -24.80 -6.95 2.35
N LEU A 195 -25.90 -6.90 3.11
CA LEU A 195 -25.93 -7.26 4.54
C LEU A 195 -25.66 -8.76 4.78
N LYS A 196 -25.92 -9.63 3.80
CA LYS A 196 -25.56 -11.05 3.85
C LYS A 196 -24.08 -11.30 3.50
N THR A 197 -23.48 -10.42 2.69
CA THR A 197 -22.09 -10.57 2.22
C THR A 197 -21.08 -9.91 3.16
N VAL A 198 -21.45 -8.80 3.81
CA VAL A 198 -20.59 -8.06 4.72
C VAL A 198 -21.17 -8.10 6.13
N GLN A 199 -20.39 -8.56 7.08
CA GLN A 199 -20.71 -8.44 8.50
C GLN A 199 -20.29 -7.05 8.99
N PHE A 200 -21.23 -6.11 8.98
CA PHE A 200 -20.95 -4.73 9.37
C PHE A 200 -20.65 -4.60 10.87
N THR A 201 -19.63 -3.77 11.18
CA THR A 201 -19.23 -3.49 12.56
C THR A 201 -20.28 -2.67 13.28
N GLN A 202 -20.32 -2.82 14.61
CA GLN A 202 -21.20 -2.03 15.47
C GLN A 202 -20.34 -1.10 16.33
N PRO A 203 -20.80 0.13 16.64
CA PRO A 203 -20.13 0.98 17.60
C PRO A 203 -20.14 0.31 18.98
N TYR A 204 -19.10 0.56 19.76
CA TYR A 204 -18.98 0.05 21.13
C TYR A 204 -18.68 1.18 22.10
N GLN A 205 -18.94 0.97 23.39
CA GLN A 205 -18.61 1.95 24.42
C GLN A 205 -17.21 1.69 24.95
N SER A 206 -16.41 2.75 25.06
CA SER A 206 -15.12 2.71 25.75
C SER A 206 -15.32 2.54 27.25
N LYS A 207 -14.22 2.32 27.99
CA LYS A 207 -14.24 2.25 29.46
C LYS A 207 -14.76 3.53 30.14
N THR A 208 -14.77 4.65 29.43
CA THR A 208 -15.29 5.94 29.92
C THR A 208 -16.74 6.19 29.53
N GLY A 209 -17.40 5.23 28.86
CA GLY A 209 -18.78 5.33 28.39
C GLY A 209 -18.96 6.07 27.06
N ALA A 210 -17.89 6.61 26.49
CA ALA A 210 -17.94 7.26 25.18
C ALA A 210 -18.11 6.23 24.05
N TYR A 211 -18.95 6.53 23.07
CA TYR A 211 -19.09 5.71 21.87
C TYR A 211 -17.82 5.79 21.02
N VAL A 212 -17.33 4.63 20.60
CA VAL A 212 -16.22 4.47 19.68
C VAL A 212 -16.74 3.84 18.40
N TYR A 213 -16.44 4.49 17.28
CA TYR A 213 -16.75 4.01 15.95
C TYR A 213 -15.47 3.46 15.33
N PRO A 214 -15.39 2.14 15.06
CA PRO A 214 -14.23 1.55 14.41
C PRO A 214 -13.96 2.15 13.02
N GLY A 215 -12.71 2.09 12.56
CA GLY A 215 -12.35 2.53 11.22
C GLY A 215 -12.80 1.55 10.15
N GLU A 216 -12.76 0.27 10.46
CA GLU A 216 -13.34 -0.79 9.66
C GLU A 216 -14.87 -0.76 9.76
N ILE A 217 -15.52 -0.73 8.60
CA ILE A 217 -16.99 -0.71 8.49
C ILE A 217 -17.57 -2.13 8.55
N GLY A 218 -16.77 -3.17 8.37
CA GLY A 218 -17.25 -4.53 8.43
C GLY A 218 -16.19 -5.55 8.09
N TYR A 219 -16.61 -6.80 8.05
CA TYR A 219 -15.77 -7.94 7.73
C TYR A 219 -16.39 -8.76 6.61
N ILE A 220 -15.55 -9.31 5.75
CA ILE A 220 -15.96 -10.15 4.63
C ILE A 220 -15.04 -11.36 4.50
N LEU A 221 -15.61 -12.49 4.08
CA LEU A 221 -14.80 -13.67 3.74
C LEU A 221 -14.06 -13.44 2.42
N LYS A 222 -12.79 -13.83 2.34
CA LYS A 222 -11.96 -13.67 1.12
C LYS A 222 -12.66 -14.16 -0.15
N LYS A 223 -13.33 -15.32 -0.07
CA LYS A 223 -14.09 -15.92 -1.18
C LYS A 223 -15.21 -15.03 -1.74
N ASP A 224 -15.76 -14.13 -0.93
CA ASP A 224 -16.92 -13.29 -1.28
C ASP A 224 -16.49 -11.90 -1.79
N THR A 225 -15.19 -11.56 -1.75
CA THR A 225 -14.64 -10.27 -2.20
C THR A 225 -14.94 -9.98 -3.68
N ALA A 226 -14.85 -10.99 -4.56
CA ALA A 226 -15.17 -10.84 -5.97
C ALA A 226 -16.63 -10.44 -6.18
N LYS A 227 -17.54 -11.07 -5.43
CA LYS A 227 -18.98 -10.79 -5.45
C LYS A 227 -19.27 -9.39 -4.92
N LEU A 228 -18.66 -9.00 -3.80
CA LEU A 228 -18.80 -7.64 -3.26
C LEU A 228 -18.29 -6.59 -4.26
N ASN A 229 -17.13 -6.81 -4.87
CA ASN A 229 -16.57 -5.88 -5.86
C ASN A 229 -17.50 -5.70 -7.07
N GLN A 230 -18.16 -6.78 -7.52
CA GLN A 230 -19.17 -6.69 -8.59
C GLN A 230 -20.36 -5.83 -8.16
N TYR A 231 -20.88 -6.02 -6.95
CA TYR A 231 -21.96 -5.20 -6.41
C TYR A 231 -21.59 -3.72 -6.30
N LEU A 232 -20.43 -3.43 -5.72
CA LEU A 232 -19.93 -2.05 -5.57
C LEU A 232 -19.57 -1.39 -6.91
N ALA A 233 -19.38 -2.17 -7.98
CA ALA A 233 -19.08 -1.64 -9.31
C ALA A 233 -20.33 -1.11 -10.05
N LEU A 234 -21.54 -1.56 -9.66
CA LEU A 234 -22.82 -1.16 -10.27
C LEU A 234 -23.04 0.35 -10.16
N ALA A 235 -23.52 0.97 -11.24
CA ALA A 235 -23.71 2.42 -11.28
C ALA A 235 -24.79 2.89 -10.30
N GLU A 236 -25.87 2.11 -10.19
CA GLU A 236 -26.97 2.30 -9.25
C GLU A 236 -26.56 2.11 -7.78
N VAL A 237 -25.41 1.48 -7.51
CA VAL A 237 -24.85 1.33 -6.17
C VAL A 237 -23.86 2.44 -5.88
N LYS A 238 -22.96 2.75 -6.81
CA LYS A 238 -21.98 3.84 -6.67
C LYS A 238 -22.64 5.18 -6.35
N ASN A 239 -23.79 5.47 -6.98
CA ASN A 239 -24.51 6.73 -6.75
C ASN A 239 -25.19 6.84 -5.37
N LYS A 240 -25.15 5.79 -4.53
CA LYS A 240 -25.65 5.81 -3.15
C LYS A 240 -24.61 6.28 -2.14
N PHE A 241 -23.37 6.44 -2.56
CA PHE A 241 -22.26 6.87 -1.72
C PHE A 241 -21.75 8.26 -2.14
N PRO A 242 -21.09 9.00 -1.22
CA PRO A 242 -20.35 10.20 -1.58
C PRO A 242 -19.34 9.92 -2.70
N SER A 243 -19.17 10.87 -3.62
CA SER A 243 -18.29 10.71 -4.80
C SER A 243 -16.81 10.51 -4.46
N ASN A 244 -16.41 10.93 -3.26
CA ASN A 244 -15.05 10.76 -2.74
C ASN A 244 -14.90 9.51 -1.84
N LEU A 245 -15.87 8.60 -1.84
CA LEU A 245 -15.81 7.35 -1.08
C LEU A 245 -15.22 6.23 -1.94
N VAL A 246 -14.16 5.60 -1.46
CA VAL A 246 -13.56 4.40 -2.06
C VAL A 246 -13.55 3.26 -1.03
N PHE A 247 -14.04 2.09 -1.42
CA PHE A 247 -13.95 0.90 -0.58
C PHE A 247 -12.56 0.25 -0.69
N MET A 248 -11.94 -0.04 0.45
CA MET A 248 -10.64 -0.72 0.51
C MET A 248 -10.69 -1.88 1.50
N TYR A 249 -9.97 -2.96 1.18
CA TYR A 249 -9.79 -4.08 2.09
C TYR A 249 -8.56 -3.84 2.96
N GLY A 250 -8.62 -4.27 4.22
CA GLY A 250 -7.42 -4.30 5.06
C GLY A 250 -6.73 -5.66 5.06
N LYS A 251 -5.61 -5.72 5.77
CA LYS A 251 -4.83 -6.96 5.96
C LYS A 251 -5.61 -7.96 6.82
N ALA A 252 -5.57 -9.23 6.45
CA ALA A 252 -6.02 -10.31 7.33
C ALA A 252 -5.12 -10.38 8.58
N ASP A 253 -5.68 -10.85 9.70
CA ASP A 253 -4.85 -11.20 10.84
C ASP A 253 -4.07 -12.48 10.49
N GLU A 254 -2.79 -12.31 10.13
CA GLU A 254 -1.92 -13.43 9.74
C GLU A 254 -1.29 -14.12 10.95
N GLU A 255 -1.29 -13.47 12.11
CA GLU A 255 -0.66 -13.93 13.35
C GLU A 255 -1.61 -14.76 14.23
N THR A 256 -2.93 -14.66 13.99
CA THR A 256 -3.92 -15.52 14.63
C THR A 256 -3.67 -17.01 14.36
N THR A 257 -3.89 -17.84 15.38
CA THR A 257 -3.86 -19.31 15.26
C THR A 257 -5.16 -19.86 14.67
N ASP A 258 -6.22 -19.04 14.57
CA ASP A 258 -7.50 -19.46 14.00
C ASP A 258 -7.46 -19.37 12.46
N ALA A 259 -7.49 -20.54 11.81
CA ALA A 259 -7.51 -20.64 10.35
C ALA A 259 -8.72 -19.92 9.72
N LYS A 260 -9.85 -19.81 10.43
CA LYS A 260 -11.03 -19.08 9.93
C LYS A 260 -10.83 -17.58 9.97
N ALA A 261 -10.19 -17.06 11.02
CA ALA A 261 -9.88 -15.64 11.13
C ALA A 261 -8.93 -15.16 10.01
N LYS A 262 -8.05 -16.04 9.52
CA LYS A 262 -7.19 -15.75 8.35
C LYS A 262 -7.96 -15.54 7.06
N GLU A 263 -9.18 -16.08 6.95
CA GLU A 263 -10.04 -15.98 5.76
C GLU A 263 -10.99 -14.79 5.80
N VAL A 264 -10.89 -13.96 6.83
CA VAL A 264 -11.69 -12.75 7.01
C VAL A 264 -10.84 -11.52 6.71
N LEU A 265 -11.40 -10.59 5.94
CA LEU A 265 -10.80 -9.30 5.64
C LEU A 265 -11.64 -8.17 6.24
N PRO A 266 -11.04 -7.21 6.94
CA PRO A 266 -11.73 -5.97 7.29
C PRO A 266 -11.97 -5.14 6.02
N LEU A 267 -13.11 -4.48 5.96
CA LEU A 267 -13.52 -3.56 4.91
C LEU A 267 -13.53 -2.14 5.46
N TYR A 268 -13.05 -1.17 4.68
CA TYR A 268 -12.99 0.24 5.03
C TYR A 268 -13.66 1.09 3.95
N ALA A 269 -14.27 2.20 4.36
CA ALA A 269 -14.74 3.24 3.46
C ALA A 269 -13.80 4.45 3.58
N ILE A 270 -12.97 4.65 2.56
CA ILE A 270 -11.90 5.64 2.54
C ILE A 270 -12.39 6.94 1.91
N LYS A 271 -12.04 8.08 2.51
CA LYS A 271 -12.28 9.42 1.96
C LYS A 271 -11.09 9.85 1.12
N THR A 272 -11.30 10.04 -0.18
CA THR A 272 -10.29 10.61 -1.08
C THR A 272 -10.50 12.11 -1.26
N LEU A 273 -9.52 12.77 -1.87
CA LEU A 273 -9.73 14.07 -2.51
C LEU A 273 -10.59 13.90 -3.77
N ASP A 274 -11.06 15.00 -4.36
CA ASP A 274 -11.90 15.00 -5.57
C ASP A 274 -11.22 14.34 -6.77
N ASN A 275 -9.89 14.34 -6.80
CA ASN A 275 -9.07 13.67 -7.82
C ASN A 275 -8.78 12.18 -7.49
N GLY A 276 -9.37 11.65 -6.42
CA GLY A 276 -9.16 10.26 -5.98
C GLY A 276 -7.87 10.01 -5.20
N LEU A 277 -7.05 11.02 -4.96
CA LEU A 277 -5.76 10.89 -4.26
C LEU A 277 -5.90 11.03 -2.74
N ALA A 278 -4.83 10.64 -2.04
CA ALA A 278 -4.68 10.87 -0.60
C ALA A 278 -4.36 12.33 -0.30
N GLU A 279 -4.76 12.82 0.87
CA GLU A 279 -4.37 14.16 1.34
C GLU A 279 -2.90 14.18 1.78
N LEU A 280 -2.38 13.04 2.26
CA LEU A 280 -1.00 12.88 2.67
C LEU A 280 -0.42 11.56 2.14
N GLU A 281 0.75 11.64 1.52
CA GLU A 281 1.49 10.49 1.00
C GLU A 281 2.80 10.26 1.80
N GLY A 282 3.42 9.11 1.56
CA GLY A 282 4.59 8.64 2.29
C GLY A 282 5.89 9.41 2.01
N ASP A 283 5.95 10.18 0.93
CA ASP A 283 7.10 11.04 0.60
C ASP A 283 7.35 12.11 1.67
N HIS A 284 6.28 12.52 2.37
CA HIS A 284 6.29 13.47 3.48
C HIS A 284 6.66 12.85 4.84
N VAL A 285 6.85 11.53 4.92
CA VAL A 285 7.37 10.87 6.13
C VAL A 285 8.89 11.04 6.19
N ALA A 286 9.38 11.86 7.12
CA ALA A 286 10.80 12.12 7.29
C ALA A 286 11.56 10.88 7.78
N ASN A 287 11.02 10.21 8.80
CA ASN A 287 11.58 9.03 9.46
C ASN A 287 10.44 8.24 10.12
N ALA A 288 10.50 6.91 10.06
CA ALA A 288 9.70 6.04 10.90
C ALA A 288 10.58 4.96 11.55
N ALA A 289 10.32 4.65 12.81
CA ALA A 289 11.05 3.63 13.56
C ALA A 289 10.12 2.88 14.50
N GLN A 290 10.39 1.59 14.71
CA GLN A 290 9.76 0.85 15.79
C GLN A 290 10.25 1.42 17.14
N ASP A 291 9.31 1.61 18.05
CA ASP A 291 9.53 2.15 19.39
C ASP A 291 8.59 1.44 20.39
N PHE A 292 8.60 1.86 21.65
CA PHE A 292 7.63 1.46 22.66
C PHE A 292 6.85 2.68 23.15
N ASP A 293 5.56 2.52 23.41
CA ASP A 293 4.76 3.55 24.06
C ASP A 293 5.13 3.70 25.54
N GLU A 294 4.56 4.70 26.21
CA GLU A 294 4.79 4.98 27.64
C GLU A 294 4.41 3.81 28.57
N ARG A 295 3.67 2.83 28.05
CA ARG A 295 3.19 1.65 28.78
C ARG A 295 3.99 0.39 28.41
N GLY A 296 5.07 0.53 27.65
CA GLY A 296 5.92 -0.56 27.19
C GLY A 296 5.32 -1.43 26.08
N LYS A 297 4.23 -0.99 25.45
CA LYS A 297 3.66 -1.69 24.29
C LYS A 297 4.39 -1.28 23.02
N VAL A 298 4.44 -2.19 22.05
CA VAL A 298 5.04 -1.93 20.74
C VAL A 298 4.31 -0.77 20.06
N ALA A 299 5.06 0.20 19.59
CA ALA A 299 4.58 1.36 18.86
C ALA A 299 5.49 1.67 17.66
N ILE A 300 5.04 2.56 16.79
CA ILE A 300 5.83 3.05 15.67
C ILE A 300 5.87 4.56 15.77
N LYS A 301 7.06 5.10 15.98
CA LYS A 301 7.30 6.53 15.97
C LYS A 301 7.48 6.99 14.55
N MET A 302 6.81 8.07 14.17
CA MET A 302 6.86 8.65 12.85
C MET A 302 7.08 10.16 12.96
N ASN A 303 7.99 10.69 12.16
CA ASN A 303 8.27 12.12 12.08
C ASN A 303 8.00 12.58 10.65
N MET A 304 7.25 13.66 10.47
CA MET A 304 6.94 14.25 9.18
C MET A 304 7.98 15.30 8.77
N ASP A 305 8.07 15.58 7.47
CA ASP A 305 8.75 16.80 7.00
C ASP A 305 7.89 18.06 7.27
N LYS A 306 8.38 19.24 6.86
CA LYS A 306 7.68 20.51 7.10
C LYS A 306 6.30 20.59 6.42
N ILE A 307 6.17 20.05 5.21
CA ILE A 307 4.93 20.07 4.43
C ILE A 307 3.96 19.05 5.05
N GLY A 308 4.43 17.82 5.27
CA GLY A 308 3.69 16.76 5.93
C GLY A 308 3.18 17.16 7.30
N THR A 309 3.99 17.87 8.09
CA THR A 309 3.58 18.39 9.42
C THR A 309 2.35 19.28 9.32
N SER A 310 2.30 20.19 8.35
CA SER A 310 1.15 21.09 8.20
C SER A 310 -0.10 20.36 7.75
N ILE A 311 0.01 19.39 6.85
CA ILE A 311 -1.12 18.59 6.36
C ILE A 311 -1.62 17.69 7.50
N TRP A 312 -0.71 16.96 8.12
CA TRP A 312 -0.99 16.05 9.23
C TRP A 312 -1.62 16.76 10.43
N ALA A 313 -1.18 17.98 10.74
CA ALA A 313 -1.80 18.80 11.78
C ALA A 313 -3.27 19.10 11.49
N LYS A 314 -3.60 19.46 10.24
CA LYS A 314 -5.00 19.69 9.83
C LYS A 314 -5.81 18.40 9.89
N MET A 315 -5.25 17.31 9.35
CA MET A 315 -5.92 16.01 9.30
C MET A 315 -6.22 15.48 10.71
N THR A 316 -5.23 15.47 11.60
CA THR A 316 -5.44 15.03 12.99
C THR A 316 -6.38 15.94 13.77
N THR A 317 -6.34 17.26 13.55
CA THR A 317 -7.28 18.20 14.19
C THR A 317 -8.73 17.91 13.82
N ARG A 318 -9.02 17.57 12.56
CA ARG A 318 -10.39 17.22 12.12
C ARG A 318 -10.85 15.84 12.60
N ASN A 319 -9.93 14.98 13.00
CA ASN A 319 -10.19 13.58 13.29
C ASN A 319 -9.90 13.18 14.74
N VAL A 320 -9.83 14.12 15.69
CA VAL A 320 -9.74 13.77 17.12
C VAL A 320 -10.89 12.84 17.53
N GLY A 321 -10.55 11.71 18.14
CA GLY A 321 -11.47 10.62 18.48
C GLY A 321 -11.88 9.73 17.31
N LYS A 322 -11.37 9.99 16.09
CA LYS A 322 -11.73 9.29 14.85
C LYS A 322 -10.50 8.61 14.22
N PRO A 323 -10.73 7.53 13.46
CA PRO A 323 -9.66 6.78 12.81
C PRO A 323 -9.08 7.49 11.59
N ILE A 324 -7.76 7.35 11.40
CA ILE A 324 -7.06 7.68 10.16
C ILE A 324 -6.47 6.39 9.62
N ALA A 325 -6.83 6.03 8.38
CA ALA A 325 -6.31 4.85 7.71
C ALA A 325 -4.89 5.08 7.18
N ILE A 326 -4.02 4.11 7.45
CA ILE A 326 -2.70 3.97 6.87
C ILE A 326 -2.80 2.90 5.79
N VAL A 327 -2.65 3.33 4.54
CA VAL A 327 -2.89 2.54 3.35
C VAL A 327 -1.58 2.34 2.61
N LEU A 328 -1.35 1.11 2.17
CA LEU A 328 -0.25 0.76 1.28
C LEU A 328 -0.84 -0.07 0.14
N ASP A 329 -0.62 0.34 -1.11
CA ASP A 329 -1.11 -0.38 -2.28
C ASP A 329 -2.62 -0.63 -2.28
N ASN A 330 -3.40 0.38 -1.83
CA ASN A 330 -4.85 0.28 -1.63
C ASN A 330 -5.29 -0.78 -0.60
N ILE A 331 -4.37 -1.21 0.28
CA ILE A 331 -4.65 -2.10 1.40
C ILE A 331 -4.52 -1.31 2.70
N VAL A 332 -5.56 -1.36 3.53
CA VAL A 332 -5.51 -0.72 4.85
C VAL A 332 -4.70 -1.60 5.80
N TYR A 333 -3.54 -1.10 6.22
CA TYR A 333 -2.68 -1.81 7.19
C TYR A 333 -3.16 -1.58 8.62
N SER A 334 -3.59 -0.35 8.91
CA SER A 334 -4.18 -0.01 10.20
C SER A 334 -5.02 1.26 10.09
N ALA A 335 -5.96 1.44 11.00
CA ALA A 335 -6.76 2.66 11.11
C ALA A 335 -6.85 3.11 12.57
N PRO A 336 -5.75 3.53 13.20
CA PRO A 336 -5.75 3.96 14.59
C PRO A 336 -6.57 5.25 14.79
N ASN A 337 -7.19 5.38 15.96
CA ASN A 337 -7.85 6.62 16.35
C ASN A 337 -6.83 7.69 16.71
N VAL A 338 -7.11 8.92 16.30
CA VAL A 338 -6.35 10.09 16.74
C VAL A 338 -6.79 10.44 18.17
N ASN A 339 -5.88 10.37 19.12
CA ASN A 339 -6.19 10.73 20.52
C ASN A 339 -6.22 12.24 20.70
N ASP A 340 -5.22 12.95 20.17
CA ASP A 340 -5.05 14.40 20.26
C ASP A 340 -4.57 14.96 18.93
N ALA A 341 -4.82 16.25 18.68
CA ALA A 341 -4.31 16.92 17.49
C ALA A 341 -2.77 16.96 17.48
N ILE A 342 -2.16 16.52 16.37
CA ILE A 342 -0.70 16.39 16.25
C ILE A 342 -0.15 17.54 15.41
N THR A 343 0.23 18.63 16.07
CA THR A 343 0.68 19.86 15.39
C THR A 343 2.19 19.93 15.15
N THR A 344 2.96 19.03 15.77
CA THR A 344 4.43 19.05 15.75
C THR A 344 5.05 18.14 14.69
N GLY A 345 4.24 17.35 13.98
CA GLY A 345 4.71 16.39 12.97
C GLY A 345 5.25 15.08 13.55
N ASN A 346 5.35 14.96 14.88
CA ASN A 346 5.79 13.75 15.57
C ASN A 346 4.58 12.94 16.02
N SER A 347 4.46 11.71 15.54
CA SER A 347 3.34 10.82 15.85
C SER A 347 3.84 9.50 16.41
N SER A 348 3.02 8.89 17.25
CA SER A 348 3.20 7.50 17.70
C SER A 348 1.98 6.70 17.30
N ILE A 349 2.18 5.69 16.45
CA ILE A 349 1.15 4.74 16.06
C ILE A 349 1.26 3.57 17.02
N SER A 350 0.31 3.49 17.95
CA SER A 350 0.21 2.41 18.94
C SER A 350 -0.91 1.45 18.57
N GLY A 351 -0.77 0.19 18.97
CA GLY A 351 -1.75 -0.86 18.67
C GLY A 351 -1.30 -2.21 19.22
N ASN A 352 -2.11 -3.25 19.00
CA ASN A 352 -1.73 -4.63 19.33
C ASN A 352 -0.85 -5.21 18.20
N TYR A 353 0.23 -4.51 17.84
CA TYR A 353 1.20 -5.01 16.87
C TYR A 353 2.16 -5.98 17.56
N SER A 354 2.55 -7.06 16.88
CA SER A 354 3.76 -7.76 17.25
C SER A 354 4.99 -6.89 16.96
N LEU A 355 6.09 -7.17 17.66
CA LEU A 355 7.37 -6.51 17.41
C LEU A 355 7.77 -6.61 15.93
N LYS A 356 7.59 -7.80 15.34
CA LYS A 356 7.91 -8.06 13.93
C LYS A 356 7.03 -7.22 13.00
N THR A 357 5.71 -7.21 13.21
CA THR A 357 4.78 -6.42 12.38
C THR A 357 5.06 -4.93 12.49
N ALA A 358 5.43 -4.43 13.68
CA ALA A 358 5.80 -3.03 13.85
C ALA A 358 7.12 -2.67 13.16
N GLN A 359 8.12 -3.57 13.17
CA GLN A 359 9.36 -3.40 12.42
C GLN A 359 9.11 -3.40 10.90
N ASP A 360 8.31 -4.33 10.40
CA ASP A 360 7.94 -4.40 8.99
C ASP A 360 7.18 -3.13 8.57
N LEU A 361 6.22 -2.66 9.38
CA LEU A 361 5.48 -1.42 9.10
C LEU A 361 6.38 -0.19 9.20
N ALA A 362 7.26 -0.06 10.20
CA ALA A 362 8.20 1.04 10.29
C ALA A 362 9.14 1.10 9.08
N GLN A 363 9.65 -0.05 8.64
CA GLN A 363 10.48 -0.15 7.44
C GLN A 363 9.69 0.27 6.19
N ILE A 364 8.43 -0.16 6.07
CA ILE A 364 7.54 0.26 4.98
C ILE A 364 7.35 1.79 5.02
N LEU A 365 7.07 2.36 6.19
CA LEU A 365 6.85 3.79 6.38
C LEU A 365 8.09 4.62 6.04
N GLU A 366 9.28 4.19 6.46
CA GLU A 366 10.57 4.80 6.10
C GLU A 366 10.84 4.66 4.59
N SER A 367 10.48 3.50 4.02
CA SER A 367 10.59 3.21 2.59
C SER A 367 9.49 3.83 1.72
N GLY A 368 8.48 4.49 2.30
CA GLY A 368 7.41 5.21 1.57
C GLY A 368 7.95 6.31 0.67
N LYS A 369 9.23 6.68 0.85
CA LYS A 369 10.00 7.53 -0.06
C LYS A 369 10.54 6.82 -1.31
N LEU A 370 10.66 5.49 -1.29
CA LEU A 370 11.46 4.73 -2.26
C LEU A 370 11.06 3.26 -2.45
N PRO A 371 9.88 2.95 -3.01
CA PRO A 371 9.78 1.82 -3.91
C PRO A 371 10.48 2.23 -5.20
N ALA A 372 11.65 1.65 -5.46
CA ALA A 372 12.20 1.67 -6.81
C ALA A 372 11.18 0.97 -7.72
N PRO A 373 10.50 1.68 -8.64
CA PRO A 373 9.44 1.09 -9.46
C PRO A 373 9.99 -0.13 -10.18
N ALA A 374 9.25 -1.24 -10.11
CA ALA A 374 9.59 -2.43 -10.86
C ALA A 374 9.25 -2.20 -12.34
N LYS A 375 10.27 -2.16 -13.19
CA LYS A 375 10.11 -2.10 -14.65
C LYS A 375 10.09 -3.52 -15.22
N ILE A 376 9.23 -3.78 -16.20
CA ILE A 376 9.27 -5.04 -16.94
C ILE A 376 10.38 -4.90 -17.99
N VAL A 377 11.38 -5.78 -17.92
CA VAL A 377 12.55 -5.76 -18.81
C VAL A 377 12.47 -6.78 -19.93
N ALA A 378 11.70 -7.84 -19.73
CA ALA A 378 11.39 -8.84 -20.75
C ALA A 378 10.05 -9.49 -20.38
N ASP A 379 9.27 -9.84 -21.39
CA ASP A 379 8.13 -10.74 -21.23
C ASP A 379 8.22 -11.86 -22.26
N GLN A 380 7.68 -13.02 -21.91
CA GLN A 380 7.53 -14.11 -22.85
C GLN A 380 6.27 -14.90 -22.48
N GLN A 381 5.36 -15.06 -23.44
CA GLN A 381 4.26 -15.98 -23.28
C GLN A 381 4.74 -17.39 -23.65
N VAL A 382 4.82 -18.26 -22.65
CA VAL A 382 4.91 -19.71 -22.87
C VAL A 382 3.48 -20.26 -23.04
N GLY A 383 3.17 -20.77 -24.22
CA GLY A 383 1.93 -21.49 -24.48
C GLY A 383 1.95 -22.89 -23.85
N PRO A 384 0.80 -23.57 -23.69
CA PRO A 384 0.75 -24.91 -23.13
C PRO A 384 1.56 -25.89 -24.00
N THR A 385 2.68 -26.37 -23.48
CA THR A 385 3.47 -27.45 -24.08
C THR A 385 3.07 -28.80 -23.46
N LEU A 386 1.94 -29.37 -23.92
CA LEU A 386 1.51 -30.77 -23.72
C LEU A 386 0.27 -31.03 -24.61
N GLY A 387 0.22 -31.91 -25.60
CA GLY A 387 1.20 -32.80 -26.21
C GLY A 387 0.71 -33.19 -27.61
N LYS A 388 1.64 -33.31 -28.57
CA LYS A 388 1.42 -34.13 -29.76
C LYS A 388 1.95 -35.52 -29.41
N ALA A 389 1.06 -36.41 -29.03
CA ALA A 389 1.27 -37.85 -29.14
C ALA A 389 0.20 -38.38 -30.09
#